data_AF-A0A1F6NRW2-F1
#
_entry.id   AF-A0A1F6NRW2-F1
#
_cell.length_a   1.000
_cell.length_b   1.000
_cell.length_c   1.000
_cell.angle_alpha   90.00
_cell.angle_beta   90.00
_cell.angle_gamma   90.00
#
_symmetry.space_group_name_H-M   'P 1'
#
loop_
_entity.id
_entity.type
_entity.pdbx_description
1 polymer ?
#
loop_
_entity_poly.entity_id
_entity_poly.type
_entity_poly.pdbx_seq_one_letter_code
_entity_poly.pdbx_strand_id
1 'polypeptide(L)'
;MSFYPTKNLSSEEKNQMQIDFDELFSTSEGRDKLWFELKKSFSILSPQDIFNFSESYTRWFALVSWKKFITLSLEDALFVVDKVLLSGIFLDQEPWQSILDYLNLKTLDQVDMSDKYSQLKEKILNSQEIITKRADGSFYRISDLAKELKKANVSKDDLGFANIISNLSSFVGDRLNKLSLEAEKTTDFVATFKACLDFLLGVEKDTIWYMVDALNYPVQYESEPGENLAPVEVIDNEEVTDSEFLDIEKTLDEIVEQDLAEQESSSEVEEGEIILSQNVIEDIPNIYQEIKTNFEQKYLYDENGELSPIEDVLADLAQMAEERGNENIEDLYFFDENSGKFVWNEDLTGGNA
;
A
#
# COMPACT_ATOMS: atom_id res chain seq x y z
N MET A 1 -10.99 -24.86 -17.48
CA MET A 1 -10.13 -24.16 -18.46
C MET A 1 -8.84 -23.74 -17.75
N SER A 2 -7.77 -23.35 -18.44
CA SER A 2 -6.52 -22.95 -17.78
C SER A 2 -6.01 -21.59 -18.27
N PHE A 3 -5.57 -20.76 -17.34
CA PHE A 3 -5.21 -19.36 -17.57
C PHE A 3 -3.73 -19.20 -17.93
N TYR A 4 -3.30 -19.90 -18.98
CA TYR A 4 -1.94 -19.79 -19.52
C TYR A 4 -1.91 -18.85 -20.75
N PRO A 5 -1.19 -17.72 -20.69
CA PRO A 5 -0.97 -16.81 -21.81
C PRO A 5 -0.08 -17.48 -22.86
N THR A 6 -0.71 -18.05 -23.89
CA THR A 6 -0.01 -18.71 -25.01
C THR A 6 -0.11 -17.92 -26.32
N LYS A 7 -1.10 -17.02 -26.42
CA LYS A 7 -1.37 -16.20 -27.60
C LYS A 7 -2.28 -15.02 -27.24
N ASN A 8 -2.38 -14.05 -28.15
CA ASN A 8 -3.48 -13.09 -28.11
C ASN A 8 -4.79 -13.81 -28.42
N LEU A 9 -5.79 -13.58 -27.58
CA LEU A 9 -7.11 -14.17 -27.70
C LEU A 9 -7.95 -13.42 -28.73
N SER A 10 -8.76 -14.16 -29.50
CA SER A 10 -9.83 -13.56 -30.31
C SER A 10 -10.92 -12.95 -29.41
N SER A 11 -11.79 -12.09 -29.94
CA SER A 11 -12.89 -11.51 -29.14
C SER A 11 -13.82 -12.56 -28.54
N GLU A 12 -14.09 -13.65 -29.27
CA GLU A 12 -14.91 -14.77 -28.77
C GLU A 12 -14.20 -15.55 -27.67
N GLU A 13 -12.90 -15.83 -27.84
CA GLU A 13 -12.08 -16.48 -26.81
C GLU A 13 -11.98 -15.61 -25.54
N LYS A 14 -11.80 -14.29 -25.69
CA LYS A 14 -11.79 -13.34 -24.56
C LYS A 14 -13.09 -13.39 -23.79
N ASN A 15 -14.23 -13.33 -24.49
CA ASN A 15 -15.55 -13.34 -23.85
C ASN A 15 -15.80 -14.64 -23.08
N GLN A 16 -15.45 -15.80 -23.67
CA GLN A 16 -15.62 -17.07 -22.98
C GLN A 16 -14.69 -17.17 -21.76
N MET A 17 -13.42 -16.80 -21.91
CA MET A 17 -12.47 -16.82 -20.80
C MET A 17 -12.82 -15.81 -19.70
N GLN A 18 -13.47 -14.70 -20.04
CA GLN A 18 -13.98 -13.73 -19.06
C GLN A 18 -15.09 -14.36 -18.21
N ILE A 19 -16.02 -15.12 -18.81
CA ILE A 19 -17.07 -15.83 -18.05
C ILE A 19 -16.42 -16.83 -17.06
N ASP A 20 -15.48 -17.65 -17.55
CA ASP A 20 -14.76 -18.61 -16.71
C ASP A 20 -13.94 -17.90 -15.61
N PHE A 21 -13.37 -16.72 -15.91
CA PHE A 21 -12.65 -15.90 -14.95
C PHE A 21 -13.59 -15.39 -13.86
N ASP A 22 -14.72 -14.80 -14.23
CA ASP A 22 -15.69 -14.22 -13.30
C ASP A 22 -16.26 -15.29 -12.35
N GLU A 23 -16.55 -16.49 -12.86
CA GLU A 23 -16.99 -17.62 -12.06
C GLU A 23 -15.95 -17.99 -10.98
N LEU A 24 -14.69 -18.16 -11.36
CA LEU A 24 -13.62 -18.47 -10.41
C LEU A 24 -13.33 -17.30 -9.47
N PHE A 25 -13.30 -16.08 -9.98
CA PHE A 25 -12.98 -14.87 -9.23
C PHE A 25 -13.98 -14.58 -8.10
N SER A 26 -15.21 -15.04 -8.24
CA SER A 26 -16.27 -14.87 -7.24
C SER A 26 -16.00 -15.60 -5.91
N THR A 27 -15.12 -16.60 -5.90
CA THR A 27 -14.83 -17.41 -4.70
C THR A 27 -13.38 -17.25 -4.24
N SER A 28 -13.10 -17.44 -2.94
CA SER A 28 -11.74 -17.33 -2.40
C SER A 28 -10.81 -18.39 -3.02
N GLU A 29 -11.24 -19.66 -3.02
CA GLU A 29 -10.48 -20.76 -3.63
C GLU A 29 -10.23 -20.55 -5.13
N GLY A 30 -11.23 -20.05 -5.86
CA GLY A 30 -11.09 -19.75 -7.28
C GLY A 30 -10.09 -18.61 -7.54
N ARG A 31 -10.07 -17.56 -6.71
CA ARG A 31 -9.05 -16.51 -6.76
C ARG A 31 -7.64 -17.04 -6.51
N ASP A 32 -7.46 -17.94 -5.56
CA ASP A 32 -6.15 -18.56 -5.29
C ASP A 32 -5.65 -19.40 -6.46
N LYS A 33 -6.56 -20.17 -7.07
CA LYS A 33 -6.25 -20.95 -8.26
C LYS A 33 -5.87 -20.06 -9.43
N LEU A 34 -6.66 -19.01 -9.70
CA LEU A 34 -6.37 -18.03 -10.74
C LEU A 34 -5.01 -17.37 -10.49
N TRP A 35 -4.74 -16.97 -9.24
CA TRP A 35 -3.49 -16.34 -8.84
C TRP A 35 -2.29 -17.22 -9.18
N PHE A 36 -2.33 -18.48 -8.75
CA PHE A 36 -1.25 -19.42 -8.95
C PHE A 36 -0.99 -19.71 -10.44
N GLU A 37 -2.04 -19.97 -11.23
CA GLU A 37 -1.91 -20.26 -12.66
C GLU A 37 -1.34 -19.05 -13.44
N LEU A 38 -1.86 -17.86 -13.17
CA LEU A 38 -1.43 -16.64 -13.84
C LEU A 38 -0.01 -16.23 -13.41
N LYS A 39 0.30 -16.23 -12.10
CA LYS A 39 1.64 -15.89 -11.58
C LYS A 39 2.72 -16.79 -12.18
N LYS A 40 2.48 -18.11 -12.20
CA LYS A 40 3.41 -19.07 -12.81
C LYS A 40 3.73 -18.71 -14.25
N SER A 41 2.72 -18.30 -15.01
CA SER A 41 2.90 -17.88 -16.39
C SER A 41 3.65 -16.55 -16.50
N PHE A 42 3.30 -15.57 -15.68
CA PHE A 42 3.90 -14.24 -15.72
C PHE A 42 5.38 -14.25 -15.31
N SER A 43 5.82 -15.25 -14.54
CA SER A 43 7.22 -15.41 -14.17
C SER A 43 8.17 -15.62 -15.36
N ILE A 44 7.66 -16.12 -16.49
CA ILE A 44 8.44 -16.38 -17.71
C ILE A 44 8.14 -15.40 -18.85
N LEU A 45 7.14 -14.54 -18.72
CA LEU A 45 6.78 -13.59 -19.77
C LEU A 45 7.72 -12.39 -19.81
N SER A 46 8.02 -11.94 -21.03
CA SER A 46 8.71 -10.66 -21.23
C SER A 46 7.78 -9.48 -20.91
N PRO A 47 8.33 -8.29 -20.58
CA PRO A 47 7.51 -7.09 -20.41
C PRO A 47 6.64 -6.78 -21.63
N GLN A 48 7.12 -7.09 -22.83
CA GLN A 48 6.38 -6.91 -24.08
C GLN A 48 5.18 -7.86 -24.18
N ASP A 49 5.34 -9.12 -23.78
CA ASP A 49 4.23 -10.07 -23.78
C ASP A 49 3.15 -9.65 -22.79
N ILE A 50 3.56 -9.25 -21.57
CA ILE A 50 2.66 -8.70 -20.54
C ILE A 50 1.90 -7.48 -21.09
N PHE A 51 2.60 -6.56 -21.74
CA PHE A 51 1.97 -5.39 -22.37
C PHE A 51 0.97 -5.80 -23.46
N ASN A 52 1.30 -6.77 -24.31
CA ASN A 52 0.44 -7.24 -25.38
C ASN A 52 -0.83 -7.95 -24.86
N PHE A 53 -0.77 -8.54 -23.65
CA PHE A 53 -1.91 -9.19 -23.01
C PHE A 53 -2.75 -8.27 -22.11
N SER A 54 -2.62 -6.94 -22.25
CA SER A 54 -3.31 -5.95 -21.43
C SER A 54 -4.83 -6.09 -21.40
N GLU A 55 -5.43 -6.63 -22.46
CA GLU A 55 -6.89 -6.80 -22.59
C GLU A 55 -7.40 -8.18 -22.13
N SER A 56 -6.52 -9.06 -21.66
CA SER A 56 -6.89 -10.41 -21.22
C SER A 56 -6.10 -10.82 -19.97
N TYR A 57 -5.05 -11.61 -20.13
CA TYR A 57 -4.33 -12.24 -19.03
C TYR A 57 -3.72 -11.23 -18.07
N THR A 58 -3.18 -10.11 -18.57
CA THR A 58 -2.57 -9.08 -17.72
C THR A 58 -3.63 -8.36 -16.89
N ARG A 59 -4.80 -8.09 -17.48
CA ARG A 59 -5.94 -7.53 -16.76
C ARG A 59 -6.42 -8.48 -15.66
N TRP A 60 -6.62 -9.75 -15.98
CA TRP A 60 -7.05 -10.76 -15.01
C TRP A 60 -6.04 -10.98 -13.91
N PHE A 61 -4.75 -11.03 -14.26
CA PHE A 61 -3.67 -11.15 -13.29
C PHE A 61 -3.66 -9.95 -12.36
N ALA A 62 -3.70 -8.73 -12.89
CA ALA A 62 -3.75 -7.50 -12.09
C ALA A 62 -4.96 -7.48 -11.14
N LEU A 63 -6.17 -7.81 -11.62
CA LEU A 63 -7.37 -7.87 -10.77
C LEU A 63 -7.18 -8.80 -9.56
N VAL A 64 -6.70 -10.03 -9.81
CA VAL A 64 -6.46 -10.99 -8.73
C VAL A 64 -5.29 -10.54 -7.84
N SER A 65 -4.23 -9.99 -8.43
CA SER A 65 -3.07 -9.47 -7.69
C SER A 65 -3.48 -8.45 -6.64
N TRP A 66 -4.18 -7.41 -7.08
CA TRP A 66 -4.48 -6.26 -6.25
C TRP A 66 -5.53 -6.61 -5.20
N LYS A 67 -6.52 -7.45 -5.55
CA LYS A 67 -7.47 -7.99 -4.56
C LYS A 67 -6.81 -8.83 -3.46
N LYS A 68 -5.68 -9.49 -3.76
CA LYS A 68 -4.94 -10.32 -2.80
C LYS A 68 -3.74 -9.61 -2.17
N PHE A 69 -3.42 -8.38 -2.57
CA PHE A 69 -2.11 -7.78 -2.34
C PHE A 69 -1.66 -7.83 -0.88
N ILE A 70 -2.54 -7.43 0.04
CA ILE A 70 -2.31 -7.43 1.49
C ILE A 70 -2.01 -8.81 2.08
N THR A 71 -2.40 -9.91 1.42
CA THR A 71 -2.15 -11.28 1.89
C THR A 71 -0.86 -11.89 1.34
N LEU A 72 -0.21 -11.22 0.39
CA LEU A 72 0.96 -11.75 -0.30
C LEU A 72 2.21 -11.77 0.59
N SER A 73 3.14 -12.67 0.28
CA SER A 73 4.51 -12.57 0.78
C SER A 73 5.20 -11.34 0.18
N LEU A 74 6.32 -10.91 0.76
CA LEU A 74 7.09 -9.78 0.22
C LEU A 74 7.57 -10.05 -1.21
N GLU A 75 8.09 -11.25 -1.49
CA GLU A 75 8.52 -11.65 -2.84
C GLU A 75 7.37 -11.51 -3.85
N ASP A 76 6.17 -11.91 -3.45
CA ASP A 76 4.99 -11.87 -4.30
C ASP A 76 4.49 -10.43 -4.50
N ALA A 77 4.46 -9.62 -3.44
CA ALA A 77 4.13 -8.21 -3.52
C ALA A 77 5.11 -7.47 -4.45
N LEU A 78 6.42 -7.70 -4.30
CA LEU A 78 7.45 -7.18 -5.20
C LEU A 78 7.23 -7.63 -6.65
N PHE A 79 6.80 -8.87 -6.87
CA PHE A 79 6.45 -9.37 -8.19
C PHE A 79 5.24 -8.64 -8.79
N VAL A 80 4.20 -8.38 -7.99
CA VAL A 80 2.99 -7.65 -8.44
C VAL A 80 3.34 -6.22 -8.85
N VAL A 81 3.99 -5.47 -7.97
CA VAL A 81 4.27 -4.05 -8.22
C VAL A 81 5.26 -3.84 -9.38
N ASP A 82 6.12 -4.83 -9.66
CA ASP A 82 7.01 -4.80 -10.83
C ASP A 82 6.26 -4.98 -12.15
N LYS A 83 5.22 -5.82 -12.15
CA LYS A 83 4.63 -6.37 -13.38
C LYS A 83 3.33 -5.69 -13.78
N VAL A 84 2.52 -5.27 -12.82
CA VAL A 84 1.12 -4.87 -13.04
C VAL A 84 0.68 -3.70 -12.17
N LEU A 85 1.59 -2.79 -11.82
CA LEU A 85 1.25 -1.54 -11.13
C LEU A 85 0.34 -0.66 -11.97
N LEU A 86 0.75 -0.37 -13.21
CA LEU A 86 -0.02 0.46 -14.13
C LEU A 86 -1.36 -0.20 -14.46
N SER A 87 -1.33 -1.51 -14.65
CA SER A 87 -2.52 -2.31 -14.92
C SER A 87 -3.51 -2.29 -13.75
N GLY A 88 -3.04 -2.24 -12.50
CA GLY A 88 -3.90 -2.03 -11.32
C GLY A 88 -4.63 -0.69 -11.35
N ILE A 89 -3.92 0.39 -11.67
CA ILE A 89 -4.52 1.74 -11.75
C ILE A 89 -5.57 1.80 -12.86
N PHE A 90 -5.34 1.12 -13.99
CA PHE A 90 -6.36 1.00 -15.06
C PHE A 90 -7.64 0.28 -14.63
N LEU A 91 -7.58 -0.47 -13.54
CA LEU A 91 -8.69 -1.23 -12.97
C LEU A 91 -9.27 -0.54 -11.74
N ASP A 92 -9.10 0.78 -11.66
CA ASP A 92 -9.60 1.63 -10.59
C ASP A 92 -9.12 1.15 -9.20
N GLN A 93 -7.94 0.54 -9.15
CA GLN A 93 -7.26 0.21 -7.88
C GLN A 93 -6.41 1.41 -7.43
N GLU A 94 -6.14 1.49 -6.13
CA GLU A 94 -5.25 2.48 -5.53
C GLU A 94 -3.97 1.82 -4.99
N PRO A 95 -2.96 1.53 -5.85
CA PRO A 95 -1.75 0.82 -5.42
C PRO A 95 -1.03 1.43 -4.23
N TRP A 96 -1.04 2.76 -4.10
CA TRP A 96 -0.35 3.45 -3.01
C TRP A 96 -1.02 3.14 -1.66
N GLN A 97 -2.36 3.11 -1.59
CA GLN A 97 -3.10 2.67 -0.41
C GLN A 97 -2.83 1.20 -0.12
N SER A 98 -2.91 0.34 -1.15
CA SER A 98 -2.62 -1.08 -0.98
C SER A 98 -1.20 -1.35 -0.46
N ILE A 99 -0.22 -0.51 -0.83
CA ILE A 99 1.15 -0.58 -0.29
C ILE A 99 1.18 -0.19 1.18
N LEU A 100 0.47 0.87 1.58
CA LEU A 100 0.41 1.30 2.98
C LEU A 100 -0.30 0.27 3.86
N ASP A 101 -1.44 -0.27 3.40
CA ASP A 101 -2.17 -1.34 4.09
C ASP A 101 -1.30 -2.59 4.21
N TYR A 102 -0.58 -2.94 3.14
CA TYR A 102 0.38 -4.03 3.16
C TYR A 102 1.46 -3.81 4.22
N LEU A 103 2.06 -2.62 4.27
CA LEU A 103 3.10 -2.31 5.24
C LEU A 103 2.55 -2.36 6.67
N ASN A 104 1.37 -1.79 6.92
CA ASN A 104 0.71 -1.84 8.23
C ASN A 104 0.52 -3.30 8.71
N LEU A 105 0.04 -4.18 7.83
CA LEU A 105 -0.33 -5.55 8.19
C LEU A 105 0.82 -6.55 8.11
N LYS A 106 1.87 -6.27 7.33
CA LYS A 106 2.95 -7.22 7.03
C LYS A 106 4.29 -6.82 7.62
N THR A 107 4.33 -5.85 8.51
CA THR A 107 5.57 -5.44 9.19
C THR A 107 5.50 -5.73 10.68
N LEU A 108 6.66 -6.00 11.29
CA LEU A 108 6.76 -6.29 12.73
C LEU A 108 7.09 -5.05 13.54
N ASP A 109 7.88 -4.15 12.96
CA ASP A 109 8.38 -2.93 13.58
C ASP A 109 8.74 -1.89 12.50
N GLN A 110 9.19 -0.72 12.95
CA GLN A 110 9.56 0.40 12.07
C GLN A 110 10.73 0.08 11.13
N VAL A 111 11.68 -0.75 11.56
CA VAL A 111 12.86 -1.11 10.76
C VAL A 111 12.45 -2.04 9.64
N ASP A 112 11.68 -3.08 9.95
CA ASP A 112 11.12 -4.00 8.96
C ASP A 112 10.19 -3.28 7.96
N MET A 113 9.43 -2.28 8.43
CA MET A 113 8.61 -1.42 7.56
C MET A 113 9.46 -0.57 6.60
N SER A 114 10.49 0.10 7.11
CA SER A 114 11.42 0.88 6.30
C SER A 114 12.10 0.01 5.23
N ASP A 115 12.54 -1.19 5.59
CA ASP A 115 13.19 -2.14 4.68
C ASP A 115 12.23 -2.67 3.60
N LYS A 116 11.01 -3.07 3.98
CA LYS A 116 9.99 -3.55 3.03
C LYS A 116 9.52 -2.44 2.09
N TYR A 117 9.29 -1.24 2.62
CA TYR A 117 8.95 -0.07 1.82
C TYR A 117 10.06 0.26 0.83
N SER A 118 11.32 0.27 1.28
CA SER A 118 12.48 0.53 0.41
C SER A 118 12.54 -0.46 -0.76
N GLN A 119 12.31 -1.75 -0.50
CA GLN A 119 12.27 -2.77 -1.55
C GLN A 119 11.11 -2.55 -2.53
N LEU A 120 9.90 -2.26 -2.05
CA LEU A 120 8.73 -1.97 -2.89
C LEU A 120 8.96 -0.71 -3.75
N LYS A 121 9.46 0.37 -3.13
CA LYS A 121 9.82 1.62 -3.78
C LYS A 121 10.87 1.40 -4.87
N GLU A 122 11.97 0.73 -4.55
CA GLU A 122 13.02 0.44 -5.53
C GLU A 122 12.47 -0.40 -6.70
N LYS A 123 11.64 -1.40 -6.40
CA LYS A 123 11.05 -2.28 -7.41
C LYS A 123 10.15 -1.51 -8.37
N ILE A 124 9.31 -0.62 -7.87
CA ILE A 124 8.43 0.22 -8.68
C ILE A 124 9.22 1.21 -9.53
N LEU A 125 10.15 1.95 -8.92
CA LEU A 125 10.92 2.98 -9.62
C LEU A 125 11.85 2.40 -10.69
N ASN A 126 12.21 1.11 -10.59
CA ASN A 126 12.98 0.38 -11.60
C ASN A 126 12.13 -0.56 -12.47
N SER A 127 10.81 -0.51 -12.35
CA SER A 127 9.89 -1.41 -13.05
C SER A 127 10.09 -1.36 -14.56
N GLN A 128 10.00 -2.54 -15.16
CA GLN A 128 10.05 -2.74 -16.61
C GLN A 128 8.65 -2.73 -17.26
N GLU A 129 7.59 -2.50 -16.49
CA GLU A 129 6.23 -2.39 -17.01
C GLU A 129 6.15 -1.25 -18.04
N ILE A 130 5.52 -1.57 -19.18
CA ILE A 130 5.45 -0.69 -20.34
C ILE A 130 4.19 0.18 -20.22
N ILE A 131 4.38 1.49 -20.25
CA ILE A 131 3.31 2.48 -20.31
C ILE A 131 2.77 2.53 -21.74
N THR A 132 3.67 2.76 -22.70
CA THR A 132 3.33 2.86 -24.12
C THR A 132 4.49 2.47 -25.04
N LYS A 133 4.18 2.32 -26.33
CA LYS A 133 5.15 2.20 -27.42
C LYS A 133 5.27 3.54 -28.14
N ARG A 134 6.48 4.10 -28.19
CA ARG A 134 6.80 5.35 -28.89
C ARG A 134 6.80 5.15 -30.40
N ALA A 135 6.71 6.27 -31.15
CA ALA A 135 6.67 6.27 -32.61
C ALA A 135 7.93 5.66 -33.27
N ASP A 136 9.08 5.76 -32.61
CA ASP A 136 10.35 5.17 -33.04
C ASP A 136 10.43 3.64 -32.78
N GLY A 137 9.37 3.07 -32.19
CA GLY A 137 9.28 1.65 -31.85
C GLY A 137 9.87 1.29 -30.49
N SER A 138 10.47 2.24 -29.78
CA SER A 138 10.95 2.04 -28.41
C SER A 138 9.79 1.96 -27.41
N PHE A 139 10.04 1.37 -26.24
CA PHE A 139 9.05 1.29 -25.16
C PHE A 139 9.36 2.33 -24.10
N TYR A 140 8.32 3.04 -23.67
CA TYR A 140 8.38 3.94 -22.53
C TYR A 140 7.86 3.22 -21.30
N ARG A 141 8.68 3.13 -20.26
CA ARG A 141 8.43 2.33 -19.06
C ARG A 141 8.21 3.20 -17.82
N ILE A 142 7.70 2.59 -16.76
CA ILE A 142 7.59 3.24 -15.43
C ILE A 142 8.94 3.78 -14.98
N SER A 143 10.02 3.02 -15.16
CA SER A 143 11.37 3.47 -14.81
C SER A 143 11.90 4.65 -15.63
N ASP A 144 11.43 4.84 -16.86
CA ASP A 144 11.78 6.03 -17.65
C ASP A 144 11.05 7.27 -17.09
N LEU A 145 9.76 7.12 -16.81
CA LEU A 145 8.93 8.17 -16.21
C LEU A 145 9.46 8.58 -14.82
N ALA A 146 9.78 7.62 -13.96
CA ALA A 146 10.32 7.88 -12.62
C ALA A 146 11.61 8.71 -12.67
N LYS A 147 12.51 8.43 -13.63
CA LYS A 147 13.74 9.21 -13.83
C LYS A 147 13.46 10.62 -14.32
N GLU A 148 12.53 10.77 -15.26
CA GLU A 148 12.12 12.08 -15.78
C GLU A 148 11.50 12.95 -14.66
N LEU A 149 10.59 12.38 -13.85
CA LEU A 149 9.98 13.07 -12.71
C LEU A 149 11.01 13.45 -11.64
N LYS A 150 11.88 12.50 -11.25
CA LYS A 150 12.95 12.78 -10.27
C LYS A 150 13.86 13.92 -10.74
N LYS A 151 14.22 13.94 -12.03
CA LYS A 151 15.04 15.01 -12.61
C LYS A 151 14.31 16.35 -12.55
N ALA A 152 13.04 16.41 -12.98
CA ALA A 152 12.25 17.63 -12.98
C ALA A 152 12.08 18.21 -11.56
N ASN A 153 11.85 17.33 -10.57
CA ASN A 153 11.70 17.72 -9.17
C ASN A 153 12.99 18.33 -8.60
N VAL A 154 14.14 17.67 -8.83
CA VAL A 154 15.45 18.17 -8.37
C VAL A 154 15.79 19.52 -9.02
N SER A 155 15.42 19.73 -10.28
CA SER A 155 15.65 21.00 -10.97
C SER A 155 14.62 22.09 -10.68
N LYS A 156 13.58 21.81 -9.87
CA LYS A 156 12.42 22.70 -9.67
C LYS A 156 11.85 23.21 -11.02
N ASP A 157 11.78 22.31 -12.02
CA ASP A 157 11.37 22.63 -13.41
C ASP A 157 9.87 22.34 -13.61
N ASP A 158 9.04 23.31 -13.24
CA ASP A 158 7.58 23.19 -13.33
C ASP A 158 7.09 22.94 -14.75
N LEU A 159 7.74 23.54 -15.75
CA LEU A 159 7.37 23.38 -17.15
C LEU A 159 7.74 21.98 -17.68
N GLY A 160 8.92 21.49 -17.28
CA GLY A 160 9.32 20.10 -17.51
C GLY A 160 8.34 19.12 -16.88
N PHE A 161 7.95 19.35 -15.64
CA PHE A 161 6.96 18.53 -14.92
C PHE A 161 5.61 18.50 -15.64
N ALA A 162 5.06 19.68 -15.99
CA ALA A 162 3.80 19.77 -16.73
C ALA A 162 3.85 19.04 -18.08
N ASN A 163 4.98 19.11 -18.78
CA ASN A 163 5.18 18.39 -20.05
C ASN A 163 5.20 16.86 -19.85
N ILE A 164 5.84 16.36 -18.78
CA ILE A 164 5.84 14.93 -18.44
C ILE A 164 4.40 14.44 -18.21
N ILE A 165 3.63 15.16 -17.38
CA ILE A 165 2.23 14.79 -17.08
C ILE A 165 1.35 14.87 -18.33
N SER A 166 1.53 15.88 -19.18
CA SER A 166 0.81 16.00 -20.46
C SER A 166 1.11 14.82 -21.40
N ASN A 167 2.37 14.39 -21.49
CA ASN A 167 2.75 13.25 -22.31
C ASN A 167 2.16 11.95 -21.77
N LEU A 168 2.21 11.74 -20.45
CA LEU A 168 1.57 10.61 -19.79
C LEU A 168 0.07 10.56 -20.11
N SER A 169 -0.65 11.69 -19.99
CA SER A 169 -2.07 11.77 -20.34
C SER A 169 -2.34 11.37 -21.80
N SER A 170 -1.52 11.83 -22.75
CA SER A 170 -1.63 11.42 -24.15
C SER A 170 -1.43 9.91 -24.34
N PHE A 171 -0.41 9.34 -23.68
CA PHE A 171 -0.10 7.90 -23.80
C PHE A 171 -1.20 7.01 -23.21
N VAL A 172 -1.73 7.43 -22.06
CA VAL A 172 -2.82 6.75 -21.37
C VAL A 172 -4.11 6.88 -22.17
N GLY A 173 -4.42 8.06 -22.70
CA GLY A 173 -5.62 8.30 -23.52
C GLY A 173 -5.68 7.35 -24.72
N ASP A 174 -4.57 7.17 -25.44
CA ASP A 174 -4.50 6.21 -26.56
C ASP A 174 -4.77 4.76 -26.14
N ARG A 175 -4.36 4.39 -24.92
CA ARG A 175 -4.56 3.05 -24.37
C ARG A 175 -6.00 2.85 -23.86
N LEU A 176 -6.55 3.82 -23.14
CA LEU A 176 -7.94 3.82 -22.67
C LEU A 176 -8.94 3.79 -23.83
N ASN A 177 -8.67 4.55 -24.89
CA ASN A 177 -9.48 4.54 -26.11
C ASN A 177 -9.55 3.14 -26.74
N LYS A 178 -8.43 2.39 -26.75
CA LYS A 178 -8.42 0.99 -27.24
C LYS A 178 -9.22 0.07 -26.32
N LEU A 179 -9.17 0.32 -25.02
CA LEU A 179 -9.97 -0.39 -24.02
C LEU A 179 -11.45 0.03 -23.99
N SER A 180 -11.86 0.97 -24.83
CA SER A 180 -13.22 1.54 -24.88
C SER A 180 -13.68 2.13 -23.53
N LEU A 181 -12.74 2.72 -22.78
CA LEU A 181 -13.00 3.39 -21.51
C LEU A 181 -13.28 4.89 -21.75
N GLU A 182 -14.09 5.48 -20.87
CA GLU A 182 -14.52 6.89 -21.00
C GLU A 182 -13.35 7.87 -20.82
N ALA A 183 -13.44 9.04 -21.46
CA ALA A 183 -12.38 10.05 -21.41
C ALA A 183 -12.09 10.56 -19.98
N GLU A 184 -13.11 10.64 -19.12
CA GLU A 184 -13.00 11.01 -17.70
C GLU A 184 -12.02 10.11 -16.95
N LYS A 185 -11.99 8.81 -17.27
CA LYS A 185 -11.04 7.85 -16.71
C LYS A 185 -9.58 8.16 -17.04
N THR A 186 -9.30 8.96 -18.08
CA THR A 186 -7.93 9.40 -18.37
C THR A 186 -7.42 10.35 -17.29
N THR A 187 -8.27 11.28 -16.87
CA THR A 187 -7.92 12.26 -15.84
C THR A 187 -7.72 11.57 -14.51
N ASP A 188 -8.65 10.70 -14.12
CA ASP A 188 -8.58 9.93 -12.87
C ASP A 188 -7.34 9.05 -12.84
N PHE A 189 -7.07 8.32 -13.93
CA PHE A 189 -5.86 7.51 -14.06
C PHE A 189 -4.59 8.34 -13.86
N VAL A 190 -4.48 9.48 -14.55
CA VAL A 190 -3.28 10.34 -14.47
C VAL A 190 -3.12 10.89 -13.06
N ALA A 191 -4.22 11.29 -12.40
CA ALA A 191 -4.21 11.75 -11.03
C ALA A 191 -3.75 10.65 -10.05
N THR A 192 -4.34 9.46 -10.12
CA THR A 192 -3.97 8.32 -9.26
C THR A 192 -2.54 7.88 -9.50
N PHE A 193 -2.10 7.81 -10.75
CA PHE A 193 -0.72 7.43 -11.07
C PHE A 193 0.28 8.48 -10.62
N LYS A 194 -0.04 9.77 -10.78
CA LYS A 194 0.76 10.87 -10.24
C LYS A 194 0.85 10.78 -8.72
N ALA A 195 -0.28 10.62 -8.01
CA ALA A 195 -0.31 10.49 -6.57
C ALA A 195 0.57 9.32 -6.07
N CYS A 196 0.49 8.18 -6.75
CA CYS A 196 1.34 7.02 -6.47
C CYS A 196 2.83 7.33 -6.65
N LEU A 197 3.22 7.98 -7.75
CA LEU A 197 4.63 8.33 -7.98
C LEU A 197 5.13 9.43 -7.04
N ASP A 198 4.31 10.43 -6.74
CA ASP A 198 4.64 11.48 -5.77
C ASP A 198 4.86 10.89 -4.38
N PHE A 199 3.98 9.98 -3.95
CA PHE A 199 4.16 9.22 -2.71
C PHE A 199 5.51 8.47 -2.72
N LEU A 200 5.79 7.70 -3.76
CA LEU A 200 7.03 6.93 -3.83
C LEU A 200 8.29 7.81 -3.91
N LEU A 201 8.21 8.97 -4.55
CA LEU A 201 9.35 9.88 -4.70
C LEU A 201 9.56 10.79 -3.49
N GLY A 202 8.48 11.21 -2.83
CA GLY A 202 8.52 12.18 -1.73
C GLY A 202 8.68 11.56 -0.34
N VAL A 203 8.26 10.30 -0.16
CA VAL A 203 8.33 9.65 1.14
C VAL A 203 9.67 8.94 1.30
N GLU A 204 10.41 9.32 2.34
CA GLU A 204 11.67 8.68 2.69
C GLU A 204 11.42 7.40 3.49
N LYS A 205 12.37 6.47 3.38
CA LYS A 205 12.25 5.16 4.02
C LYS A 205 12.14 5.27 5.55
N ASP A 206 12.83 6.25 6.14
CA ASP A 206 12.88 6.42 7.60
C ASP A 206 11.65 7.15 8.15
N THR A 207 10.80 7.68 7.25
CA THR A 207 9.55 8.39 7.60
C THR A 207 8.29 7.60 7.27
N ILE A 208 8.40 6.43 6.60
CA ILE A 208 7.23 5.68 6.16
C ILE A 208 6.35 5.20 7.32
N TRP A 209 6.97 4.84 8.45
CA TRP A 209 6.25 4.38 9.63
C TRP A 209 5.29 5.44 10.16
N TYR A 210 5.73 6.71 10.20
CA TYR A 210 4.91 7.82 10.63
C TYR A 210 3.70 8.02 9.71
N MET A 211 3.88 7.83 8.40
CA MET A 211 2.78 7.96 7.45
C MET A 211 1.77 6.83 7.59
N VAL A 212 2.24 5.59 7.75
CA VAL A 212 1.36 4.45 7.99
C VAL A 212 0.59 4.65 9.31
N ASP A 213 1.28 5.07 10.35
CA ASP A 213 0.69 5.27 11.67
C ASP A 213 -0.32 6.43 11.67
N ALA A 214 0.01 7.58 11.07
CA ALA A 214 -0.88 8.73 10.97
C ALA A 214 -2.16 8.46 10.17
N LEU A 215 -2.11 7.54 9.19
CA LEU A 215 -3.29 7.16 8.42
C LEU A 215 -4.19 6.18 9.17
N ASN A 216 -3.62 5.28 9.97
CA ASN A 216 -4.37 4.27 10.73
C ASN A 216 -4.85 4.79 12.09
N TYR A 217 -4.12 5.74 12.68
CA TYR A 217 -4.35 6.30 14.01
C TYR A 217 -4.32 7.84 14.01
N PRO A 218 -5.14 8.52 13.17
CA PRO A 218 -5.07 9.97 12.98
C PRO A 218 -5.25 10.76 14.30
N VAL A 219 -6.04 10.23 15.24
CA VAL A 219 -6.31 10.87 16.54
C VAL A 219 -5.04 11.13 17.36
N GLN A 220 -3.98 10.33 17.18
CA GLN A 220 -2.71 10.53 17.90
C GLN A 220 -1.93 11.76 17.42
N TYR A 221 -2.25 12.23 16.21
CA TYR A 221 -1.58 13.34 15.53
C TYR A 221 -2.46 14.58 15.42
N GLU A 222 -3.76 14.43 15.70
CA GLU A 222 -4.66 15.55 15.96
C GLU A 222 -4.31 16.15 17.32
N SER A 223 -3.43 17.15 17.32
CA SER A 223 -3.23 18.01 18.50
C SER A 223 -4.62 18.44 19.00
N GLU A 224 -4.98 18.11 20.25
CA GLU A 224 -6.22 18.62 20.83
C GLU A 224 -6.28 20.14 20.60
N PRO A 225 -7.38 20.68 20.03
CA PRO A 225 -7.50 22.11 19.84
C PRO A 225 -7.66 22.77 21.21
N GLY A 226 -6.53 23.12 21.80
CA GLY A 226 -6.41 23.98 22.96
C GLY A 226 -6.26 23.25 24.28
N GLU A 227 -5.02 22.91 24.65
CA GLU A 227 -4.52 23.15 26.01
C GLU A 227 -2.99 23.13 25.99
N ASN A 228 -2.38 24.27 26.36
CA ASN A 228 -0.94 24.51 26.54
C ASN A 228 -0.10 24.87 25.30
N LEU A 229 -0.46 25.96 24.61
CA LEU A 229 0.57 26.91 24.19
C LEU A 229 0.58 28.07 25.18
N ALA A 230 1.59 28.08 26.04
CA ALA A 230 1.95 29.28 26.79
C ALA A 230 2.10 30.45 25.79
N PRO A 231 1.67 31.67 26.14
CA PRO A 231 1.70 32.79 25.21
C PRO A 231 3.16 33.08 24.86
N VAL A 232 3.55 32.73 23.65
CA VAL A 232 4.77 33.26 23.03
C VAL A 232 4.49 34.74 22.79
N GLU A 233 5.34 35.59 23.38
CA GLU A 233 5.27 37.03 23.16
C GLU A 233 5.38 37.32 21.66
N VAL A 234 4.31 37.93 21.13
CA VAL A 234 4.22 38.43 19.77
C VAL A 234 5.27 39.52 19.59
N ILE A 235 6.29 39.24 18.77
CA ILE A 235 7.08 40.30 18.13
C ILE A 235 6.38 40.61 16.81
N ASP A 236 5.72 41.75 16.79
CA ASP A 236 5.09 42.34 15.62
C ASP A 236 6.10 42.57 14.48
N ASN A 237 5.67 42.22 13.26
CA ASN A 237 5.88 42.89 11.96
C ASN A 237 6.39 41.94 10.85
N GLU A 238 5.51 41.47 9.97
CA GLU A 238 5.38 41.92 8.56
C GLU A 238 4.35 41.06 7.80
N GLU A 239 3.85 41.61 6.70
CA GLU A 239 2.63 41.26 5.98
C GLU A 239 2.51 39.79 5.53
N VAL A 240 1.35 39.19 5.84
CA VAL A 240 0.90 37.91 5.29
C VAL A 240 0.36 38.14 3.87
N THR A 241 1.05 37.59 2.89
CA THR A 241 0.46 37.25 1.58
C THR A 241 0.47 35.74 1.40
N ASP A 242 -0.66 35.24 0.90
CA ASP A 242 -1.06 33.84 0.76
C ASP A 242 0.01 32.86 0.25
N SER A 243 -0.07 31.63 0.79
CA SER A 243 0.53 30.37 0.32
C SER A 243 1.99 30.09 0.75
N GLU A 244 2.16 29.58 1.97
CA GLU A 244 3.40 28.91 2.39
C GLU A 244 3.17 27.42 2.61
N PHE A 245 3.73 26.62 1.69
CA PHE A 245 4.18 25.27 1.97
C PHE A 245 5.21 25.33 3.11
N LEU A 246 5.11 24.43 4.08
CA LEU A 246 6.09 24.28 5.16
C LEU A 246 7.52 24.11 4.58
N ASP A 247 8.40 25.06 4.91
CA ASP A 247 9.84 25.02 4.66
C ASP A 247 10.50 23.88 5.45
N ILE A 248 10.51 22.69 4.85
CA ILE A 248 11.23 21.49 5.32
C ILE A 248 12.77 21.65 5.13
N GLU A 249 13.22 22.64 4.33
CA GLU A 249 14.66 22.84 4.06
C GLU A 249 15.47 23.24 5.32
N LYS A 250 14.86 23.83 6.35
CA LYS A 250 15.60 24.31 7.53
C LYS A 250 15.94 23.23 8.57
N THR A 251 15.22 22.11 8.58
CA THR A 251 15.48 20.96 9.47
C THR A 251 16.46 19.95 8.86
N LEU A 252 16.75 20.03 7.56
CA LEU A 252 17.66 19.10 6.87
C LEU A 252 19.14 19.51 6.96
N ASP A 253 19.46 20.80 6.96
CA ASP A 253 20.86 21.25 7.03
C ASP A 253 21.51 21.03 8.41
N GLU A 254 20.72 21.02 9.50
CA GLU A 254 21.24 20.76 10.86
C GLU A 254 21.51 19.26 11.14
N ILE A 255 20.90 18.34 10.39
CA ILE A 255 21.08 16.88 10.58
C ILE A 255 22.27 16.36 9.74
N VAL A 256 22.51 16.93 8.56
CA VAL A 256 23.61 16.51 7.67
C VAL A 256 24.99 16.91 8.20
N GLU A 257 25.10 17.98 8.99
CA GLU A 257 26.38 18.34 9.64
C GLU A 257 26.75 17.45 10.83
N GLN A 258 25.80 16.72 11.43
CA GLN A 258 26.07 15.83 12.57
C GLN A 258 26.62 14.46 12.11
N ASP A 259 26.13 13.92 10.99
CA ASP A 259 26.57 12.61 10.46
C ASP A 259 27.95 12.64 9.76
N LEU A 260 28.40 13.81 9.29
CA LEU A 260 29.73 13.97 8.66
C LEU A 260 30.85 14.21 9.68
N ALA A 261 30.53 14.58 10.92
CA ALA A 261 31.51 14.80 11.98
C ALA A 261 31.92 13.51 12.73
N GLU A 262 31.07 12.48 12.71
CA GLU A 262 31.31 11.23 13.47
C GLU A 262 32.06 10.13 12.67
N GLN A 263 32.29 10.31 11.36
CA GLN A 263 33.01 9.31 10.53
C GLN A 263 34.53 9.50 10.41
N GLU A 264 35.15 10.50 11.04
CA GLU A 264 36.62 10.68 11.02
C GLU A 264 37.34 10.55 12.38
N SER A 265 36.70 10.05 13.44
CA SER A 265 37.37 9.88 14.74
C SER A 265 36.93 8.63 15.50
N SER A 266 37.55 7.50 15.22
CA SER A 266 38.40 6.78 16.20
C SER A 266 38.56 5.32 15.84
N SER A 267 39.79 4.99 15.45
CA SER A 267 40.40 3.70 15.74
C SER A 267 40.97 3.79 17.16
N GLU A 268 40.42 3.03 18.11
CA GLU A 268 41.22 2.37 19.16
C GLU A 268 40.35 1.43 20.00
N VAL A 269 40.98 0.32 20.36
CA VAL A 269 40.44 -0.84 21.08
C VAL A 269 40.44 -0.52 22.57
N GLU A 270 39.36 -0.85 23.30
CA GLU A 270 39.49 -1.30 24.69
C GLU A 270 38.30 -2.16 25.15
N GLU A 271 38.65 -3.15 25.98
CA GLU A 271 37.80 -4.19 26.54
C GLU A 271 36.88 -3.66 27.65
N GLY A 272 35.65 -4.20 27.69
CA GLY A 272 34.94 -4.47 28.94
C GLY A 272 34.04 -3.35 29.49
N GLU A 273 32.72 -3.55 29.41
CA GLU A 273 31.87 -3.80 30.58
C GLU A 273 30.43 -4.10 30.10
N ILE A 274 29.87 -5.20 30.61
CA ILE A 274 28.49 -5.61 30.36
C ILE A 274 27.59 -4.71 31.21
N ILE A 275 26.87 -3.79 30.56
CA ILE A 275 25.75 -3.07 31.18
C ILE A 275 24.45 -3.66 30.63
N LEU A 276 23.71 -4.30 31.54
CA LEU A 276 22.32 -4.69 31.37
C LEU A 276 21.47 -3.43 31.16
N SER A 277 21.17 -3.11 29.91
CA SER A 277 20.12 -2.14 29.57
C SER A 277 18.81 -2.89 29.47
N GLN A 278 17.91 -2.54 30.39
CA GLN A 278 16.54 -3.03 30.47
C GLN A 278 15.81 -2.71 29.16
N ASN A 279 15.28 -3.76 28.52
CA ASN A 279 14.27 -3.62 27.48
C ASN A 279 13.08 -2.85 28.06
N VAL A 280 12.90 -1.61 27.60
CA VAL A 280 11.59 -0.97 27.59
C VAL A 280 10.90 -1.54 26.35
N ILE A 281 10.14 -2.60 26.53
CA ILE A 281 9.18 -3.08 25.53
C ILE A 281 8.05 -2.06 25.60
N GLU A 282 7.99 -1.14 24.65
CA GLU A 282 6.76 -0.39 24.39
C GLU A 282 5.77 -1.42 23.80
N ASP A 283 4.74 -1.74 24.57
CA ASP A 283 3.66 -2.64 24.17
C ASP A 283 2.96 -2.05 22.94
N ILE A 284 3.27 -2.60 21.77
CA ILE A 284 2.53 -2.35 20.52
C ILE A 284 1.07 -2.73 20.80
N PRO A 285 0.08 -1.83 20.61
CA PRO A 285 -1.32 -2.15 20.85
C PRO A 285 -1.73 -3.34 19.97
N ASN A 286 -2.13 -4.44 20.61
CA ASN A 286 -2.66 -5.60 19.89
C ASN A 286 -3.99 -5.19 19.23
N ILE A 287 -4.02 -5.13 17.90
CA ILE A 287 -5.21 -4.79 17.10
C ILE A 287 -6.46 -5.60 17.51
N TYR A 288 -6.27 -6.84 17.98
CA TYR A 288 -7.35 -7.70 18.45
C TYR A 288 -7.95 -7.25 19.79
N GLN A 289 -7.15 -6.64 20.68
CA GLN A 289 -7.64 -6.03 21.92
C GLN A 289 -8.44 -4.76 21.66
N GLU A 290 -8.04 -3.99 20.65
CA GLU A 290 -8.79 -2.81 20.23
C GLU A 290 -10.16 -3.20 19.66
N ILE A 291 -10.20 -4.22 18.78
CA ILE A 291 -11.46 -4.76 18.24
C ILE A 291 -12.35 -5.26 19.38
N LYS A 292 -11.81 -6.05 20.32
CA LYS A 292 -12.54 -6.50 21.51
C LYS A 292 -13.13 -5.33 22.30
N THR A 293 -12.32 -4.32 22.60
CA THR A 293 -12.75 -3.13 23.36
C THR A 293 -13.86 -2.36 22.63
N ASN A 294 -13.73 -2.17 21.32
CA ASN A 294 -14.74 -1.46 20.52
C ASN A 294 -16.07 -2.22 20.48
N PHE A 295 -16.04 -3.55 20.39
CA PHE A 295 -17.25 -4.37 20.41
C PHE A 295 -17.90 -4.40 21.80
N GLU A 296 -17.12 -4.44 22.87
CA GLU A 296 -17.63 -4.35 24.25
C GLU A 296 -18.22 -2.97 24.59
N GLN A 297 -17.83 -1.92 23.86
CA GLN A 297 -18.47 -0.60 23.94
C GLN A 297 -19.75 -0.49 23.10
N LYS A 298 -19.79 -1.18 21.96
CA LYS A 298 -20.90 -1.13 21.00
C LYS A 298 -22.06 -2.04 21.37
N TYR A 299 -21.76 -3.24 21.90
CA TYR A 299 -22.73 -4.27 22.25
C TYR A 299 -22.79 -4.47 23.76
N LEU A 300 -23.96 -4.84 24.26
CA LEU A 300 -24.15 -5.13 25.69
C LEU A 300 -24.11 -6.64 25.91
N TYR A 301 -23.58 -7.02 27.06
CA TYR A 301 -23.67 -8.39 27.54
C TYR A 301 -25.11 -8.73 27.98
N ASP A 302 -25.59 -9.90 27.57
CA ASP A 302 -26.87 -10.45 27.98
C ASP A 302 -26.82 -11.17 29.34
N GLU A 303 -27.93 -11.82 29.72
CA GLU A 303 -28.04 -12.58 30.98
C GLU A 303 -27.11 -13.81 31.03
N ASN A 304 -26.62 -14.27 29.88
CA ASN A 304 -25.67 -15.37 29.76
C ASN A 304 -24.21 -14.91 29.78
N GLY A 305 -23.96 -13.59 29.73
CA GLY A 305 -22.62 -13.00 29.64
C GLY A 305 -22.07 -13.01 28.22
N GLU A 306 -22.93 -13.01 27.21
CA GLU A 306 -22.59 -12.99 25.78
C GLU A 306 -22.94 -11.64 25.17
N LEU A 307 -22.18 -11.17 24.17
CA LEU A 307 -22.53 -9.93 23.47
C LEU A 307 -23.82 -10.13 22.66
N SER A 308 -24.73 -9.15 22.74
CA SER A 308 -26.07 -9.24 22.16
C SER A 308 -26.44 -7.98 21.35
N PRO A 309 -27.09 -8.11 20.18
CA PRO A 309 -27.51 -9.36 19.52
C PRO A 309 -26.34 -10.11 18.87
N ILE A 310 -26.28 -11.43 19.04
CA ILE A 310 -25.13 -12.23 18.58
C ILE A 310 -25.00 -12.24 17.04
N GLU A 311 -26.13 -12.22 16.33
CA GLU A 311 -26.14 -12.18 14.87
C GLU A 311 -25.48 -10.91 14.34
N ASP A 312 -25.71 -9.78 15.01
CA ASP A 312 -25.14 -8.48 14.63
C ASP A 312 -23.64 -8.43 14.97
N VAL A 313 -23.23 -9.01 16.10
CA VAL A 313 -21.82 -9.11 16.49
C VAL A 313 -21.02 -9.92 15.45
N LEU A 314 -21.52 -11.08 15.04
CA LEU A 314 -20.84 -11.93 14.05
C LEU A 314 -20.85 -11.30 12.66
N ALA A 315 -21.94 -10.63 12.26
CA ALA A 315 -22.02 -9.94 10.98
C ALA A 315 -21.02 -8.78 10.89
N ASP A 316 -20.86 -8.00 11.96
CA ASP A 316 -19.93 -6.89 12.00
C ASP A 316 -18.47 -7.35 12.05
N LEU A 317 -18.17 -8.46 12.74
CA LEU A 317 -16.83 -9.08 12.69
C LEU A 317 -16.50 -9.60 11.29
N ALA A 318 -17.45 -10.24 10.60
CA ALA A 318 -17.29 -10.68 9.21
C ALA A 318 -17.08 -9.51 8.24
N GLN A 319 -17.87 -8.45 8.38
CA GLN A 319 -17.68 -7.24 7.59
C GLN A 319 -16.31 -6.61 7.86
N MET A 320 -15.89 -6.52 9.12
CA MET A 320 -14.59 -5.98 9.48
C MET A 320 -13.43 -6.86 8.98
N ALA A 321 -13.59 -8.17 9.00
CA ALA A 321 -12.64 -9.11 8.41
C ALA A 321 -12.51 -8.91 6.89
N GLU A 322 -13.64 -8.65 6.20
CA GLU A 322 -13.64 -8.34 4.76
C GLU A 322 -13.00 -6.98 4.46
N GLU A 323 -13.36 -5.94 5.22
CA GLU A 323 -12.85 -4.57 5.06
C GLU A 323 -11.33 -4.50 5.32
N ARG A 324 -10.86 -5.19 6.36
CA ARG A 324 -9.44 -5.21 6.75
C ARG A 324 -8.65 -6.35 6.10
N GLY A 325 -9.32 -7.24 5.37
CA GLY A 325 -8.73 -8.42 4.74
C GLY A 325 -7.97 -9.35 5.70
N ASN A 326 -8.49 -9.52 6.92
CA ASN A 326 -7.93 -10.39 7.94
C ASN A 326 -9.01 -11.37 8.44
N GLU A 327 -8.98 -12.60 7.92
CA GLU A 327 -9.94 -13.66 8.25
C GLU A 327 -9.93 -14.03 9.75
N ASN A 328 -8.81 -13.82 10.46
CA ASN A 328 -8.74 -14.10 11.90
C ASN A 328 -9.63 -13.17 12.74
N ILE A 329 -10.12 -12.07 12.16
CA ILE A 329 -11.08 -11.16 12.83
C ILE A 329 -12.43 -11.86 13.01
N GLU A 330 -12.85 -12.71 12.07
CA GLU A 330 -14.09 -13.48 12.21
C GLU A 330 -14.00 -14.44 13.40
N ASP A 331 -12.82 -15.02 13.61
CA ASP A 331 -12.53 -15.99 14.66
C ASP A 331 -12.22 -15.36 16.03
N LEU A 332 -12.32 -14.02 16.16
CA LEU A 332 -12.11 -13.34 17.43
C LEU A 332 -13.17 -13.68 18.47
N TYR A 333 -14.42 -13.88 18.03
CA TYR A 333 -15.55 -14.18 18.92
C TYR A 333 -16.26 -15.43 18.42
N PHE A 334 -16.04 -16.55 19.11
CA PHE A 334 -16.44 -17.87 18.65
C PHE A 334 -17.26 -18.61 19.70
N PHE A 335 -18.00 -19.63 19.26
CA PHE A 335 -18.77 -20.49 20.15
C PHE A 335 -17.87 -21.57 20.78
N ASP A 336 -17.63 -21.50 22.08
CA ASP A 336 -16.93 -22.55 22.80
C ASP A 336 -17.90 -23.67 23.18
N GLU A 337 -17.74 -24.83 22.54
CA GLU A 337 -18.56 -26.01 22.78
C GLU A 337 -18.50 -26.52 24.24
N ASN A 338 -17.42 -26.22 24.98
CA ASN A 338 -17.24 -26.69 26.35
C ASN A 338 -18.06 -25.85 27.34
N SER A 339 -18.09 -24.54 27.16
CA SER A 339 -18.89 -23.62 27.98
C SER A 339 -20.31 -23.43 27.46
N GLY A 340 -20.57 -23.80 26.20
CA GLY A 340 -21.85 -23.65 25.52
C GLY A 340 -22.21 -22.18 25.27
N LYS A 341 -21.20 -21.31 25.12
CA LYS A 341 -21.36 -19.86 25.00
C LYS A 341 -20.37 -19.26 24.01
N PHE A 342 -20.65 -18.05 23.53
CA PHE A 342 -19.72 -17.25 22.75
C PHE A 342 -18.67 -16.56 23.64
N VAL A 343 -17.40 -16.72 23.29
CA VAL A 343 -16.25 -16.19 24.04
C VAL A 343 -15.21 -15.58 23.12
N TRP A 344 -14.42 -14.66 23.66
CA TRP A 344 -13.28 -14.08 22.95
C TRP A 344 -12.13 -15.09 22.82
N ASN A 345 -11.45 -15.06 21.69
CA ASN A 345 -10.27 -15.84 21.42
C ASN A 345 -9.03 -15.21 22.07
N GLU A 346 -8.74 -15.66 23.30
CA GLU A 346 -7.64 -15.11 24.11
C GLU A 346 -6.25 -15.32 23.49
N ASP A 347 -6.09 -16.33 22.62
CA ASP A 347 -4.84 -16.57 21.88
C ASP A 347 -4.57 -15.45 20.86
N LEU A 348 -5.63 -14.84 20.30
CA LEU A 348 -5.53 -13.70 19.38
C LEU A 348 -5.44 -12.37 20.14
N THR A 349 -6.20 -12.22 21.22
CA THR A 349 -6.19 -10.97 22.01
C THR A 349 -4.95 -10.87 22.92
N GLY A 350 -4.09 -11.87 22.98
CA GLY A 350 -2.87 -11.83 23.81
C GLY A 350 -3.18 -11.89 25.31
N GLY A 351 -4.33 -12.50 25.67
CA GLY A 351 -4.65 -12.82 27.05
C GLY A 351 -3.72 -13.94 27.53
N ASN A 352 -2.76 -13.61 28.40
CA ASN A 352 -1.99 -14.65 29.11
C ASN A 352 -2.96 -15.60 29.82
N ALA A 353 -2.95 -16.87 29.42
CA ALA A 353 -3.53 -17.96 30.19
C ALA A 353 -2.78 -18.19 31.51
#